data_AF-A0A2Z2P310-F1
#
_entry.id   AF-A0A2Z2P310-F1
#
_cell.length_a   1.000
_cell.length_b   1.000
_cell.length_c   1.000
_cell.angle_alpha   90.00
_cell.angle_beta   90.00
_cell.angle_gamma   90.00
#
_symmetry.space_group_name_H-M   'P 1'
#
loop_
_entity.id
_entity.type
_entity.pdbx_description
1 polymer ?
#
loop_
_entity_poly.entity_id
_entity_poly.type
_entity_poly.pdbx_seq_one_letter_code
_entity_poly.pdbx_strand_id
1 'polypeptide(L)'
;MITGEIKSQVDKIWTAFWTGGISNPLTVIEQFTYLLFLRRLDEKQQLEEKKANLIGSELKNPIYSAEYTKLRWHSFVDEDPEALYALFTQPQKDMDNLTAFELMKQLGSKAGAFAQYMKGATFMIPTARLLDQVVQMIDKIAMDDRDTKGDLYEYLLSKIATAGTNGQFRTPRHIIKMMVEMTQPTAEDTICDPSSGTAGFLVGASEYIHEHRELPAAQ
;
A
#
# COMPACT_ATOMS: atom_id res chain seq x y z
N MET A 1 -7.53 10.04 12.22
CA MET A 1 -8.70 9.23 12.64
C MET A 1 -9.47 8.95 11.37
N ILE A 2 -9.50 7.70 10.92
CA ILE A 2 -10.16 7.33 9.65
C ILE A 2 -11.59 7.88 9.62
N THR A 3 -11.89 8.59 8.53
CA THR A 3 -13.24 9.09 8.24
C THR A 3 -14.23 7.93 8.11
N GLY A 4 -15.50 8.13 8.47
CA GLY A 4 -16.51 7.07 8.34
C GLY A 4 -16.60 6.49 6.91
N GLU A 5 -16.24 7.29 5.91
CA GLU A 5 -16.26 6.93 4.50
C GLU A 5 -15.19 5.88 4.13
N ILE A 6 -13.93 6.07 4.52
CA ILE A 6 -12.85 5.11 4.21
C ILE A 6 -13.11 3.77 4.91
N LYS A 7 -13.61 3.78 6.15
CA LYS A 7 -14.04 2.53 6.82
C LYS A 7 -15.10 1.80 6.01
N SER A 8 -16.11 2.53 5.54
CA SER A 8 -17.18 1.95 4.71
C SER A 8 -16.65 1.37 3.39
N GLN A 9 -15.70 2.05 2.74
CA GLN A 9 -15.05 1.55 1.51
C GLN A 9 -14.29 0.25 1.77
N VAL A 10 -13.49 0.21 2.84
CA VAL A 10 -12.75 -1.01 3.24
C VAL A 10 -13.69 -2.15 3.56
N ASP A 11 -14.80 -1.88 4.26
CA ASP A 11 -15.81 -2.89 4.59
C ASP A 11 -16.44 -3.48 3.33
N LYS A 12 -16.74 -2.65 2.33
CA LYS A 12 -17.26 -3.12 1.03
C LYS A 12 -16.25 -4.01 0.30
N ILE A 13 -14.96 -3.64 0.31
CA ILE A 13 -13.89 -4.45 -0.28
C ILE A 13 -13.79 -5.80 0.44
N TRP A 14 -13.82 -5.78 1.78
CA TRP A 14 -13.81 -7.00 2.59
C TRP A 14 -14.99 -7.92 2.27
N THR A 15 -16.20 -7.37 2.21
CA THR A 15 -17.40 -8.14 1.86
C THR A 15 -17.30 -8.71 0.45
N ALA A 16 -16.77 -7.96 -0.52
CA ALA A 16 -16.58 -8.46 -1.88
C ALA A 16 -15.64 -9.68 -1.92
N PHE A 17 -14.51 -9.62 -1.21
CA PHE A 17 -13.61 -10.77 -1.11
C PHE A 17 -14.29 -11.99 -0.48
N TRP A 18 -15.04 -11.79 0.61
CA TRP A 18 -15.77 -12.86 1.27
C TRP A 18 -16.82 -13.50 0.34
N THR A 19 -17.66 -12.69 -0.30
CA THR A 19 -18.69 -13.16 -1.25
C THR A 19 -18.06 -13.80 -2.49
N GLY A 20 -16.89 -13.33 -2.90
CA GLY A 20 -16.13 -13.85 -4.03
C GLY A 20 -15.32 -15.11 -3.72
N GLY A 21 -15.47 -15.70 -2.53
CA GLY A 21 -14.92 -17.01 -2.17
C GLY A 21 -13.61 -16.98 -1.37
N ILE A 22 -13.10 -15.81 -1.00
CA ILE A 22 -11.93 -15.67 -0.13
C ILE A 22 -12.41 -15.46 1.31
N SER A 23 -12.53 -16.55 2.07
CA SER A 23 -13.01 -16.53 3.45
C SER A 23 -11.91 -16.37 4.50
N ASN A 24 -10.64 -16.58 4.15
CA ASN A 24 -9.53 -16.40 5.10
C ASN A 24 -9.19 -14.90 5.25
N PRO A 25 -9.36 -14.30 6.45
CA PRO A 25 -9.06 -12.88 6.69
C PRO A 25 -7.63 -12.47 6.33
N LEU A 26 -6.65 -13.36 6.53
CA LEU A 26 -5.25 -13.08 6.20
C LEU A 26 -5.08 -12.96 4.68
N THR A 27 -5.68 -13.88 3.93
CA THR A 27 -5.66 -13.84 2.47
C THR A 27 -6.31 -12.57 1.92
N VAL A 28 -7.46 -12.14 2.49
CA VAL A 28 -8.12 -10.89 2.09
C VAL A 28 -7.16 -9.71 2.20
N ILE A 29 -6.45 -9.61 3.33
CA ILE A 29 -5.54 -8.50 3.58
C ILE A 29 -4.30 -8.56 2.70
N GLU A 30 -3.75 -9.75 2.46
CA GLU A 30 -2.64 -9.93 1.53
C GLU A 30 -3.02 -9.45 0.13
N GLN A 31 -4.13 -9.95 -0.42
CA GLN A 31 -4.56 -9.59 -1.78
C GLN A 31 -4.89 -8.11 -1.89
N PHE A 32 -5.57 -7.54 -0.89
CA PHE A 32 -5.82 -6.09 -0.85
C PHE A 32 -4.50 -5.31 -0.78
N THR A 33 -3.56 -5.71 0.09
CA THR A 33 -2.25 -5.04 0.23
C THR A 33 -1.46 -5.08 -1.07
N TYR A 34 -1.51 -6.17 -1.83
CA TYR A 34 -0.83 -6.29 -3.12
C TYR A 34 -1.41 -5.32 -4.17
N LEU A 35 -2.74 -5.22 -4.25
CA LEU A 35 -3.40 -4.29 -5.17
C LEU A 35 -3.13 -2.83 -4.78
N LEU A 36 -3.18 -2.51 -3.48
CA LEU A 36 -2.78 -1.18 -2.98
C LEU A 36 -1.34 -0.83 -3.33
N PHE A 37 -0.45 -1.80 -3.23
CA PHE A 37 0.95 -1.59 -3.55
C PHE A 37 1.16 -1.32 -5.04
N LEU A 38 0.47 -2.06 -5.93
CA LEU A 38 0.44 -1.80 -7.37
C LEU A 38 -0.03 -0.39 -7.69
N ARG A 39 -1.18 0.03 -7.12
CA ARG A 39 -1.70 1.39 -7.27
C ARG A 39 -0.67 2.43 -6.85
N ARG A 40 -0.05 2.25 -5.70
CA ARG A 40 0.91 3.20 -5.12
C ARG A 40 2.21 3.31 -5.93
N LEU A 41 2.71 2.20 -6.46
CA LEU A 41 3.87 2.23 -7.35
C LEU A 41 3.60 3.10 -8.57
N ASP A 42 2.42 2.95 -9.16
CA ASP A 42 2.02 3.71 -10.33
C ASP A 42 1.73 5.19 -10.02
N GLU A 43 1.04 5.50 -8.92
CA GLU A 43 0.85 6.89 -8.48
C GLU A 43 2.18 7.62 -8.27
N LYS A 44 3.17 6.94 -7.69
CA LYS A 44 4.53 7.48 -7.52
C LYS A 44 5.20 7.70 -8.87
N GLN A 45 5.09 6.76 -9.80
CA GLN A 45 5.60 6.92 -11.16
C GLN A 45 4.96 8.12 -11.86
N GLN A 46 3.63 8.23 -11.83
CA GLN A 46 2.89 9.35 -12.43
C GLN A 46 3.27 10.70 -11.82
N LEU A 47 3.52 10.76 -10.51
CA LEU A 47 3.98 11.98 -9.85
C LEU A 47 5.36 12.42 -10.39
N GLU A 48 6.29 11.48 -10.54
CA GLU A 48 7.62 11.79 -11.07
C GLU A 48 7.56 12.14 -12.57
N GLU A 49 6.71 11.47 -13.36
CA GLU A 49 6.43 11.82 -14.76
C GLU A 49 5.87 13.25 -14.88
N LYS A 50 4.90 13.63 -14.03
CA LYS A 50 4.36 15.00 -14.00
C LYS A 50 5.43 16.03 -13.67
N LYS A 51 6.29 15.78 -12.67
CA LYS A 51 7.41 16.67 -12.32
C LYS A 51 8.41 16.81 -13.47
N ALA A 52 8.77 15.71 -14.10
CA ALA A 52 9.70 15.69 -15.24
C ALA A 52 9.15 16.51 -16.42
N ASN A 53 7.87 16.31 -16.76
CA ASN A 53 7.17 17.05 -17.82
C ASN A 53 7.06 18.56 -17.53
N LEU A 54 6.80 18.93 -16.27
CA LEU A 54 6.74 20.34 -15.85
C LEU A 54 8.07 21.07 -15.99
N ILE A 55 9.19 20.39 -15.74
CA ILE A 55 10.55 20.96 -15.75
C ILE A 55 11.23 20.77 -17.12
N GLY A 56 10.61 20.01 -18.04
CA GLY A 56 11.17 19.70 -19.36
C GLY A 56 12.40 18.79 -19.28
N SER A 57 12.51 17.98 -18.22
CA SER A 57 13.64 17.08 -17.98
C SER A 57 13.24 15.63 -18.22
N GLU A 58 14.19 14.79 -18.61
CA GLU A 58 13.97 13.34 -18.67
C GLU A 58 13.86 12.71 -17.28
N LEU A 59 13.03 11.67 -17.17
CA LEU A 59 12.85 10.89 -15.95
C LEU A 59 14.09 10.01 -15.73
N LYS A 60 14.94 10.39 -14.77
CA LYS A 60 16.24 9.72 -14.57
C LYS A 60 16.16 8.28 -14.05
N ASN A 61 15.14 7.96 -13.25
CA ASN A 61 14.99 6.64 -12.60
C ASN A 61 13.52 6.20 -12.58
N PRO A 62 12.96 5.75 -13.71
CA PRO A 62 11.62 5.18 -13.74
C PRO A 62 11.48 3.97 -12.81
N ILE A 63 10.33 3.88 -12.14
CA ILE A 63 9.88 2.67 -11.46
C ILE A 63 9.49 1.62 -12.51
N TYR A 64 8.77 2.04 -13.55
CA TYR A 64 8.33 1.20 -14.65
C TYR A 64 9.09 1.54 -15.93
N SER A 65 9.71 0.54 -16.55
CA SER A 65 10.19 0.66 -17.94
C SER A 65 9.03 0.88 -18.89
N ALA A 66 9.32 1.46 -20.07
CA ALA A 66 8.30 1.76 -21.08
C ALA A 66 7.56 0.50 -21.56
N GLU A 67 8.22 -0.66 -21.64
CA GLU A 67 7.58 -1.91 -22.03
C GLU A 67 6.44 -2.33 -21.09
N TYR A 68 6.51 -1.98 -19.79
CA TYR A 68 5.53 -2.43 -18.79
C TYR A 68 4.31 -1.52 -18.64
N THR A 69 4.08 -0.60 -19.59
CA THR A 69 3.00 0.38 -19.49
C THR A 69 1.63 -0.28 -19.26
N LYS A 70 1.32 -1.37 -19.98
CA LYS A 70 0.05 -2.11 -19.80
C LYS A 70 -0.12 -2.77 -18.43
N LEU A 71 0.97 -2.98 -17.68
CA LEU A 71 0.96 -3.57 -16.33
C LEU A 71 0.88 -2.50 -15.22
N ARG A 72 0.68 -1.23 -15.59
CA ARG A 72 0.52 -0.12 -14.65
C ARG A 72 -0.94 0.03 -14.25
N TRP A 73 -1.18 0.40 -12.99
CA TRP A 73 -2.52 0.56 -12.43
C TRP A 73 -3.43 1.43 -13.29
N HIS A 74 -3.00 2.65 -13.63
CA HIS A 74 -3.81 3.57 -14.43
C HIS A 74 -4.07 3.08 -15.86
N SER A 75 -3.33 2.08 -16.35
CA SER A 75 -3.55 1.51 -17.68
C SER A 75 -4.60 0.40 -17.63
N PHE A 76 -4.53 -0.49 -16.63
CA PHE A 76 -5.43 -1.65 -16.56
C PHE A 76 -6.73 -1.40 -15.80
N VAL A 77 -6.86 -0.29 -15.06
CA VAL A 77 -8.06 -0.02 -14.25
C VAL A 77 -9.33 0.12 -15.11
N ASP A 78 -9.19 0.55 -16.36
CA ASP A 78 -10.31 0.73 -17.30
C ASP A 78 -10.43 -0.41 -18.32
N GLU A 79 -9.61 -1.46 -18.19
CA GLU A 79 -9.68 -2.64 -19.06
C GLU A 79 -10.91 -3.50 -18.74
N ASP A 80 -11.31 -4.35 -19.70
CA ASP A 80 -12.38 -5.30 -19.46
C ASP A 80 -11.98 -6.33 -18.38
N PRO A 81 -12.92 -6.89 -17.61
CA PRO A 81 -12.59 -7.79 -16.50
C PRO A 81 -11.75 -9.01 -16.89
N GLU A 82 -11.95 -9.57 -18.09
CA GLU A 82 -11.21 -10.75 -18.54
C GLU A 82 -9.80 -10.37 -18.99
N ALA A 83 -9.64 -9.23 -19.69
CA ALA A 83 -8.33 -8.68 -20.03
C ALA A 83 -7.53 -8.34 -18.76
N LEU A 84 -8.14 -7.63 -17.80
CA LEU A 84 -7.55 -7.34 -16.50
C LEU A 84 -7.11 -8.64 -15.81
N TYR A 85 -7.98 -9.65 -15.77
CA TYR A 85 -7.65 -10.93 -15.14
C TYR A 85 -6.49 -11.65 -15.85
N ALA A 86 -6.43 -11.60 -17.17
CA ALA A 86 -5.32 -12.14 -17.94
C ALA A 86 -3.99 -11.46 -17.60
N LEU A 87 -3.97 -10.14 -17.36
CA LEU A 87 -2.75 -9.43 -16.93
C LEU A 87 -2.20 -9.96 -15.59
N PHE A 88 -3.05 -10.49 -14.71
CA PHE A 88 -2.66 -11.02 -13.40
C PHE A 88 -2.40 -12.54 -13.40
N THR A 89 -2.90 -13.28 -14.39
CA THR A 89 -2.88 -14.76 -14.41
C THR A 89 -2.11 -15.37 -15.58
N GLN A 90 -1.83 -14.60 -16.62
CA GLN A 90 -1.16 -15.07 -17.83
C GLN A 90 0.12 -14.28 -18.10
N PRO A 91 1.26 -14.97 -18.32
CA PRO A 91 2.50 -14.34 -18.75
C PRO A 91 2.32 -13.52 -20.04
N GLN A 92 2.78 -12.28 -20.02
CA GLN A 92 2.65 -11.38 -21.16
C GLN A 92 3.92 -11.43 -22.02
N LYS A 93 3.80 -11.94 -23.26
CA LYS A 93 4.95 -12.21 -24.15
C LYS A 93 5.77 -10.97 -24.52
N ASP A 94 5.08 -9.85 -24.64
CA ASP A 94 5.61 -8.52 -24.95
C ASP A 94 6.20 -7.81 -23.71
N MET A 95 6.13 -8.42 -22.52
CA MET A 95 6.55 -7.84 -21.24
C MET A 95 7.31 -8.88 -20.40
N ASP A 96 8.36 -9.46 -20.99
CA ASP A 96 9.27 -10.44 -20.38
C ASP A 96 8.61 -11.72 -19.85
N ASN A 97 7.43 -12.09 -20.38
CA ASN A 97 6.61 -13.17 -19.85
C ASN A 97 6.25 -12.96 -18.36
N LEU A 98 6.04 -11.71 -17.95
CA LEU A 98 5.60 -11.36 -16.61
C LEU A 98 4.10 -11.07 -16.58
N THR A 99 3.48 -11.43 -15.47
CA THR A 99 2.18 -10.89 -15.04
C THR A 99 2.38 -9.55 -14.30
N ALA A 100 1.30 -8.78 -14.13
CA ALA A 100 1.29 -7.58 -13.28
C ALA A 100 1.75 -7.89 -11.84
N PHE A 101 1.37 -9.08 -11.33
CA PHE A 101 1.76 -9.53 -10.00
C PHE A 101 3.24 -9.89 -9.90
N GLU A 102 3.80 -10.57 -10.90
CA GLU A 102 5.23 -10.91 -10.93
C GLU A 102 6.12 -9.67 -11.09
N LEU A 103 5.72 -8.73 -11.95
CA LEU A 103 6.40 -7.45 -12.08
C LEU A 103 6.42 -6.72 -10.74
N MET A 104 5.28 -6.67 -10.05
CA MET A 104 5.20 -6.08 -8.71
C MET A 104 6.17 -6.74 -7.73
N LYS A 105 6.26 -8.07 -7.72
CA LYS A 105 7.23 -8.81 -6.89
C LYS A 105 8.67 -8.42 -7.23
N GLN A 106 9.01 -8.27 -8.51
CA GLN A 106 10.34 -7.84 -8.94
C GLN A 106 10.65 -6.41 -8.50
N LEU A 107 9.71 -5.47 -8.65
CA LEU A 107 9.87 -4.09 -8.21
C LEU A 107 10.01 -4.01 -6.68
N GLY A 108 9.21 -4.79 -5.94
CA GLY A 108 9.31 -4.91 -4.48
C GLY A 108 10.61 -5.57 -4.02
N SER A 109 11.20 -6.47 -4.82
CA SER A 109 12.45 -7.15 -4.48
C SER A 109 13.66 -6.21 -4.45
N LYS A 110 13.58 -5.09 -5.18
CA LYS A 110 14.59 -4.02 -5.20
C LYS A 110 14.43 -3.04 -4.02
N ALA A 111 13.37 -3.16 -3.22
CA ALA A 111 12.98 -2.21 -2.18
C ALA A 111 13.41 -2.59 -0.74
N GLY A 112 14.45 -3.41 -0.56
CA GLY A 112 15.00 -3.73 0.77
C GLY A 112 14.17 -4.74 1.56
N ALA A 113 13.84 -4.46 2.83
CA ALA A 113 13.14 -5.39 3.74
C ALA A 113 11.80 -5.92 3.18
N PHE A 114 11.14 -5.14 2.33
CA PHE A 114 9.92 -5.52 1.64
C PHE A 114 10.10 -6.72 0.69
N ALA A 115 11.30 -6.91 0.15
CA ALA A 115 11.66 -8.04 -0.71
C ALA A 115 11.49 -9.40 -0.01
N GLN A 116 11.74 -9.46 1.29
CA GLN A 116 11.65 -10.69 2.07
C GLN A 116 10.21 -11.19 2.17
N TYR A 117 9.26 -10.27 2.39
CA TYR A 117 7.83 -10.59 2.48
C TYR A 117 7.24 -10.93 1.10
N MET A 118 7.75 -10.33 0.03
CA MET A 118 7.24 -10.57 -1.33
C MET A 118 7.66 -11.91 -1.94
N LYS A 119 8.71 -12.57 -1.45
CA LYS A 119 9.17 -13.86 -2.03
C LYS A 119 8.07 -14.93 -2.05
N GLY A 120 7.33 -15.06 -0.95
CA GLY A 120 6.25 -16.04 -0.79
C GLY A 120 4.87 -15.56 -1.26
N ALA A 121 4.77 -14.33 -1.76
CA ALA A 121 3.49 -13.75 -2.17
C ALA A 121 2.93 -14.48 -3.40
N THR A 122 1.63 -14.81 -3.34
CA THR A 122 0.88 -15.47 -4.40
C THR A 122 -0.42 -14.72 -4.67
N PHE A 123 -0.77 -14.58 -5.94
CA PHE A 123 -2.06 -14.05 -6.36
C PHE A 123 -3.16 -15.11 -6.17
N MET A 124 -4.22 -14.78 -5.43
CA MET A 124 -5.25 -15.74 -4.99
C MET A 124 -6.68 -15.28 -5.31
N ILE A 125 -6.86 -14.23 -6.11
CA ILE A 125 -8.20 -13.77 -6.51
C ILE A 125 -8.74 -14.72 -7.60
N PRO A 126 -9.85 -15.44 -7.35
CA PRO A 126 -10.25 -16.57 -8.21
C PRO A 126 -10.98 -16.20 -9.49
N THR A 127 -11.49 -14.98 -9.64
CA THR A 127 -12.34 -14.61 -10.79
C THR A 127 -12.07 -13.19 -11.28
N ALA A 128 -12.23 -13.02 -12.60
CA ALA A 128 -12.17 -11.72 -13.29
C ALA A 128 -13.10 -10.68 -12.66
N ARG A 129 -14.36 -11.07 -12.41
CA ARG A 129 -15.37 -10.20 -11.79
C ARG A 129 -14.94 -9.70 -10.41
N LEU A 130 -14.39 -10.57 -9.56
CA LEU A 130 -13.96 -10.16 -8.23
C LEU A 130 -12.75 -9.20 -8.31
N LEU A 131 -11.79 -9.52 -9.18
CA LEU A 131 -10.61 -8.68 -9.38
C LEU A 131 -11.02 -7.27 -9.84
N ASP A 132 -11.83 -7.17 -10.89
CA ASP A 132 -12.37 -5.90 -11.39
C ASP A 132 -13.10 -5.13 -10.27
N GLN A 133 -14.06 -5.78 -9.60
CA GLN A 133 -14.84 -5.13 -8.54
C GLN A 133 -13.93 -4.55 -7.44
N VAL A 134 -12.91 -5.30 -7.02
CA VAL A 134 -11.97 -4.83 -5.99
C VAL A 134 -11.07 -3.72 -6.52
N VAL A 135 -10.54 -3.84 -7.74
CA VAL A 135 -9.71 -2.80 -8.38
C VAL A 135 -10.48 -1.48 -8.46
N GLN A 136 -11.72 -1.51 -8.94
CA GLN A 136 -12.61 -0.34 -9.03
C GLN A 136 -12.92 0.28 -7.65
N MET A 137 -13.10 -0.54 -6.62
CA MET A 137 -13.34 -0.05 -5.26
C MET A 137 -12.08 0.57 -4.66
N ILE A 138 -10.92 -0.07 -4.90
CA ILE A 138 -9.64 0.43 -4.42
C ILE A 138 -9.33 1.77 -5.07
N ASP A 139 -9.53 1.92 -6.38
CA ASP A 139 -9.24 3.15 -7.13
C ASP A 139 -9.95 4.39 -6.55
N LYS A 140 -11.15 4.20 -6.01
CA LYS A 140 -11.97 5.26 -5.39
C LYS A 140 -11.55 5.65 -3.97
N ILE A 141 -10.59 4.96 -3.35
CA ILE A 141 -10.08 5.34 -2.04
C ILE A 141 -9.22 6.60 -2.20
N ALA A 142 -9.57 7.67 -1.49
CA ALA A 142 -8.76 8.88 -1.44
C ALA A 142 -7.49 8.60 -0.61
N MET A 143 -6.31 8.75 -1.24
CA MET A 143 -5.00 8.45 -0.64
C MET A 143 -4.06 9.66 -0.62
N ASP A 144 -4.60 10.87 -0.66
CA ASP A 144 -3.78 12.07 -0.79
C ASP A 144 -2.98 12.36 0.49
N ASP A 145 -3.52 11.98 1.65
CA ASP A 145 -2.91 12.22 2.95
C ASP A 145 -2.09 11.01 3.45
N ARG A 146 -0.94 11.31 4.09
CA ARG A 146 -0.04 10.31 4.69
C ARG A 146 -0.69 9.64 5.89
N ASP A 147 -1.42 10.39 6.70
CA ASP A 147 -2.14 9.88 7.87
C ASP A 147 -3.18 8.86 7.43
N THR A 148 -3.98 9.21 6.41
CA THR A 148 -5.02 8.35 5.82
C THR A 148 -4.50 6.96 5.42
N LYS A 149 -3.23 6.84 5.01
CA LYS A 149 -2.61 5.56 4.62
C LYS A 149 -2.30 4.67 5.82
N GLY A 150 -1.75 5.25 6.88
CA GLY A 150 -1.49 4.53 8.13
C GLY A 150 -2.80 4.08 8.76
N ASP A 151 -3.75 4.99 8.80
CA ASP A 151 -5.13 4.80 9.26
C ASP A 151 -5.80 3.62 8.50
N LEU A 152 -5.76 3.60 7.15
CA LEU A 152 -6.27 2.50 6.33
C LEU A 152 -5.64 1.14 6.70
N TYR A 153 -4.30 1.08 6.77
CA TYR A 153 -3.59 -0.16 7.08
C TYR A 153 -3.89 -0.66 8.50
N GLU A 154 -4.03 0.26 9.46
CA GLU A 154 -4.46 -0.07 10.81
C GLU A 154 -5.86 -0.66 10.85
N TYR A 155 -6.79 -0.09 10.10
CA TYR A 155 -8.15 -0.60 10.05
C TYR A 155 -8.23 -1.98 9.41
N LEU A 156 -7.48 -2.21 8.34
CA LEU A 156 -7.34 -3.55 7.76
C LEU A 156 -6.85 -4.56 8.79
N LEU A 157 -5.81 -4.20 9.54
CA LEU A 157 -5.29 -5.06 10.61
C LEU A 157 -6.26 -5.19 11.79
N SER A 158 -7.09 -4.18 12.08
CA SER A 158 -8.15 -4.27 13.09
C SER A 158 -9.22 -5.31 12.73
N LYS A 159 -9.47 -5.54 11.43
CA LYS A 159 -10.38 -6.60 10.96
C LYS A 159 -9.83 -8.00 11.24
N ILE A 160 -8.51 -8.18 11.24
CA ILE A 160 -7.88 -9.43 11.75
C ILE A 160 -8.12 -9.55 13.26
N ALA A 161 -7.87 -8.48 14.01
CA ALA A 161 -7.93 -8.51 15.47
C ALA A 161 -9.35 -8.78 15.99
N THR A 162 -10.37 -8.31 15.28
CA THR A 162 -11.79 -8.54 15.62
C THR A 162 -12.24 -9.96 15.27
N ALA A 163 -11.53 -10.66 14.37
CA ALA A 163 -11.81 -12.06 14.02
C ALA A 163 -11.25 -13.08 15.04
N GLY A 164 -10.57 -12.64 16.11
CA GLY A 164 -10.08 -13.46 17.22
C GLY A 164 -8.74 -12.99 17.82
N THR A 165 -8.53 -13.29 19.11
CA THR A 165 -7.32 -13.23 20.00
C THR A 165 -6.02 -12.53 19.54
N ASN A 166 -6.07 -11.42 18.80
CA ASN A 166 -4.86 -10.75 18.26
C ASN A 166 -4.74 -9.26 18.66
N GLY A 167 -5.52 -8.80 19.65
CA GLY A 167 -5.38 -7.46 20.23
C GLY A 167 -4.03 -7.20 20.93
N GLN A 168 -3.21 -8.23 21.12
CA GLN A 168 -1.91 -8.17 21.78
C GLN A 168 -0.81 -7.43 21.00
N PHE A 169 -1.05 -7.04 19.74
CA PHE A 169 -0.04 -6.42 18.87
C PHE A 169 -0.24 -4.91 18.67
N ARG A 170 -1.15 -4.26 19.42
CA ARG A 170 -1.52 -2.86 19.18
C ARG A 170 -1.60 -2.00 20.44
N THR A 171 -1.08 -0.79 20.30
CA THR A 171 -1.27 0.32 21.25
C THR A 171 -2.23 1.35 20.64
N PRO A 172 -3.26 1.83 21.37
CA PRO A 172 -4.16 2.88 20.89
C PRO A 172 -3.41 4.17 20.46
N ARG A 173 -3.86 4.79 19.36
CA ARG A 173 -3.19 5.95 18.74
C ARG A 173 -3.02 7.15 19.67
N HIS A 174 -4.00 7.44 20.51
CA HIS A 174 -3.90 8.53 21.48
C HIS A 174 -2.83 8.27 22.55
N ILE A 175 -2.58 7.01 22.90
CA ILE A 175 -1.50 6.63 23.83
C ILE A 175 -0.15 6.80 23.14
N ILE A 176 0.00 6.31 21.90
CA ILE A 176 1.22 6.50 21.11
C ILE A 176 1.54 8.00 20.99
N LYS A 177 0.55 8.81 20.56
CA LYS A 177 0.71 10.25 20.38
C LYS A 177 1.14 10.94 21.68
N MET A 178 0.43 10.68 22.78
CA MET A 178 0.79 11.23 24.09
C MET A 178 2.22 10.86 24.49
N MET A 179 2.61 9.59 24.36
CA MET A 179 3.95 9.15 24.73
C MET A 179 5.04 9.78 23.86
N VAL A 180 4.81 9.90 22.55
CA VAL A 180 5.75 10.53 21.62
C VAL A 180 5.88 12.02 21.91
N GLU A 181 4.76 12.73 22.10
CA GLU A 181 4.74 14.16 22.46
C GLU A 181 5.47 14.44 23.78
N MET A 182 5.37 13.53 24.76
CA MET A 182 6.11 13.63 26.02
C MET A 182 7.61 13.31 25.85
N THR A 183 7.97 12.43 24.93
CA THR A 183 9.36 12.01 24.69
C THR A 183 10.14 13.02 23.86
N GLN A 184 9.44 13.77 22.99
CA GLN A 184 10.00 14.81 22.12
C GLN A 184 11.22 14.35 21.30
N PRO A 185 11.11 13.24 20.53
CA PRO A 185 12.25 12.72 19.79
C PRO A 185 12.72 13.70 18.71
N THR A 186 14.03 13.70 18.46
CA THR A 186 14.72 14.54 17.48
C THR A 186 15.30 13.70 16.34
N ALA A 187 15.74 14.36 15.27
CA ALA A 187 16.37 13.69 14.13
C ALA A 187 17.74 13.07 14.46
N GLU A 188 18.38 13.46 15.56
CA GLU A 188 19.66 12.89 16.01
C GLU A 188 19.48 11.66 16.91
N ASP A 189 18.25 11.40 17.38
CA ASP A 189 17.98 10.30 18.28
C ASP A 189 17.96 8.94 17.57
N THR A 190 18.49 7.93 18.25
CA THR A 190 18.31 6.52 17.85
C THR A 190 17.10 5.95 18.57
N ILE A 191 16.05 5.63 17.81
CA ILE A 191 14.78 5.16 18.35
C ILE A 191 14.66 3.64 18.16
N CYS A 192 14.33 2.92 19.24
CA CYS A 192 14.15 1.47 19.23
C CYS A 192 12.82 1.11 19.90
N ASP A 193 12.04 0.25 19.24
CA ASP A 193 10.84 -0.38 19.80
C ASP A 193 11.02 -1.92 19.77
N PRO A 194 11.42 -2.55 20.90
CA PRO A 194 11.75 -3.97 20.95
C PRO A 194 10.51 -4.88 20.83
N SER A 195 9.31 -4.31 20.89
CA SER A 195 8.03 -5.01 20.77
C SER A 195 7.12 -4.31 19.75
N SER A 196 7.71 -3.92 18.62
CA SER A 196 7.12 -2.95 17.70
C SER A 196 5.74 -3.33 17.15
N GLY A 197 5.37 -4.61 17.11
CA GLY A 197 4.09 -5.04 16.58
C GLY A 197 3.91 -4.51 15.16
N THR A 198 3.03 -3.52 14.99
CA THR A 198 2.81 -2.84 13.70
C THR A 198 3.61 -1.53 13.53
N ALA A 199 4.68 -1.38 14.30
CA ALA A 199 5.56 -0.21 14.35
C ALA A 199 4.86 1.11 14.72
N GLY A 200 3.83 1.08 15.57
CA GLY A 200 3.04 2.26 15.93
C GLY A 200 3.86 3.41 16.52
N PHE A 201 4.75 3.11 17.47
CA PHE A 201 5.63 4.12 18.09
C PHE A 201 6.69 4.66 17.13
N LEU A 202 7.29 3.80 16.30
CA LEU A 202 8.29 4.23 15.32
C LEU A 202 7.71 5.17 14.27
N VAL A 203 6.49 4.87 13.80
CA VAL A 203 5.75 5.74 12.88
C VAL A 203 5.41 7.06 13.56
N GLY A 204 4.83 7.02 14.77
CA GLY A 204 4.45 8.23 15.52
C GLY A 204 5.65 9.13 15.83
N ALA A 205 6.80 8.55 16.19
CA ALA A 205 8.03 9.31 16.39
C ALA A 205 8.55 9.94 15.09
N SER A 206 8.49 9.22 13.97
CA SER A 206 8.89 9.77 12.67
C SER A 206 7.97 10.90 12.21
N GLU A 207 6.66 10.81 12.46
CA GLU A 207 5.69 11.87 12.19
C GLU A 207 5.99 13.10 13.04
N TYR A 208 6.17 12.92 14.36
CA TYR A 208 6.52 14.02 15.28
C TYR A 208 7.78 14.77 14.84
N ILE A 209 8.86 14.05 14.52
CA ILE A 209 10.10 14.65 14.02
C ILE A 209 9.85 15.43 12.73
N HIS A 210 9.02 14.91 11.82
CA HIS A 210 8.75 15.58 10.55
C HIS A 210 7.97 16.90 10.74
N GLU A 211 6.99 16.91 11.63
CA GLU A 211 6.18 18.09 11.96
C GLU A 211 6.96 19.14 12.75
N HIS A 212 7.88 18.71 13.62
CA HIS A 212 8.67 19.57 14.51
C HIS A 212 10.09 19.82 13.99
N ARG A 213 10.35 19.56 12.70
CA ARG A 213 11.61 19.95 12.07
C ARG A 213 11.70 21.47 12.06
N GLU A 214 12.53 22.03 12.93
CA GLU A 214 13.08 23.36 12.71
C GLU A 214 13.88 23.31 11.41
N LEU A 215 13.41 24.01 10.38
CA LEU A 215 14.24 24.28 9.21
C LEU A 215 15.48 25.02 9.72
N PRO A 216 16.71 24.57 9.43
CA PRO A 216 17.88 25.36 9.70
C PRO A 216 17.69 26.72 9.04
N ALA A 217 17.81 27.81 9.81
CA ALA A 217 17.83 29.14 9.24
C ALA A 217 18.87 29.14 8.11
N ALA A 218 18.43 29.46 6.89
CA ALA A 218 19.32 29.58 5.75
C ALA A 218 20.43 30.58 6.12
N GLN A 219 21.67 30.08 6.22
CA GLN A 219 22.88 30.91 6.31
C GLN A 219 23.36 31.29 4.92
#